data_AF-A0A2V7LB88-F1
#
_entry.id   AF-A0A2V7LB88-F1
#
_cell.length_a   1.000
_cell.length_b   1.000
_cell.length_c   1.000
_cell.angle_alpha   90.00
_cell.angle_beta   90.00
_cell.angle_gamma   90.00
#
_symmetry.space_group_name_H-M   'P 1'
#
loop_
_entity.id
_entity.type
_entity.pdbx_description
1 polymer ?
#
loop_
_entity_poly.entity_id
_entity_poly.type
_entity_poly.pdbx_seq_one_letter_code
_entity_poly.pdbx_strand_id
1 'polypeptide(L)'
;MKRSSAVQLVLWSLAATAGYSGDAAGPSIPACSSALASQVVLAVGAYTSIDTCSTSAFKTVGARVQSLGAHIAVYVDTLAPANGLTTADFDTLRTVFDSRLYPLDTTAFGREPDVDSNGVVIVLMTGVVNGLVTKTQCNTTGFVAGFFFPADLDPTVRAQYNNGEVFYSIVADPTGTLSCAHSAAEVKRSTPVTFTHEFQHMINFTQHVLVRSGSTEDGWLDEGLSKYAEELAGRSYLPTDSVSFSQYAFNTVYDAYQYLTAPGSNALLIPLDNGTLAEIGASWLFVRYAVDQHGDSLPRKLVQSPLTGASNVAAQTGQPFDAVVTRWALANWVSDLPGFAASPELMYKSWHFRRTFASLNSQDPADFPRPFPLVPTAGAGSSVNLAGTLQAGSGVYHRALQGPSGPAFTLFYSQDGTTALPSLIVGRLGVIRLR
;
A
#
# COMPACT_ATOMS: atom_id res chain seq x y z
N MET A 1 -14.06 21.08 -16.23
CA MET A 1 -13.03 20.47 -15.38
C MET A 1 -12.39 19.35 -16.17
N LYS A 2 -11.07 19.42 -16.40
CA LYS A 2 -10.31 18.38 -17.12
C LYS A 2 -10.42 17.08 -16.31
N ARG A 3 -10.63 15.95 -17.00
CA ARG A 3 -10.55 14.60 -16.42
C ARG A 3 -9.32 14.54 -15.53
N SER A 4 -9.50 14.39 -14.22
CA SER A 4 -8.44 13.84 -13.39
C SER A 4 -8.31 12.42 -13.91
N SER A 5 -7.30 12.13 -14.72
CA SER A 5 -6.91 10.75 -14.93
C SER A 5 -6.56 10.25 -13.53
N ALA A 6 -7.45 9.48 -12.89
CA ALA A 6 -7.06 8.66 -11.77
C ALA A 6 -5.96 7.76 -12.31
N VAL A 7 -4.72 8.17 -12.07
CA VAL A 7 -3.51 7.41 -12.37
C VAL A 7 -3.62 6.22 -11.42
N GLN A 8 -4.13 5.09 -11.93
CA GLN A 8 -4.22 3.84 -11.19
C GLN A 8 -2.80 3.35 -10.93
N LEU A 9 -2.30 3.78 -9.77
CA LEU A 9 -0.97 3.54 -9.27
C LEU A 9 -1.00 2.21 -8.53
N VAL A 10 -0.35 1.19 -9.07
CA VAL A 10 -0.12 -0.05 -8.33
C VAL A 10 1.32 0.00 -7.85
N LEU A 11 1.53 -0.12 -6.55
CA LEU A 11 2.84 -0.21 -5.89
C LEU A 11 2.94 -1.62 -5.31
N TRP A 12 4.15 -2.19 -5.31
CA TRP A 12 4.38 -3.60 -4.97
C TRP A 12 5.72 -3.76 -4.28
N SER A 13 5.83 -4.68 -3.34
CA SER A 13 7.09 -5.21 -2.82
C SER A 13 7.30 -6.67 -3.27
N LEU A 14 8.53 -6.98 -3.67
CA LEU A 14 8.91 -8.25 -4.30
C LEU A 14 9.62 -9.18 -3.30
N ALA A 15 8.89 -10.06 -2.61
CA ALA A 15 9.51 -11.06 -1.73
C ALA A 15 10.05 -12.27 -2.53
N ALA A 16 11.36 -12.55 -2.43
CA ALA A 16 11.98 -13.77 -2.94
C ALA A 16 12.36 -14.70 -1.78
N THR A 17 12.08 -16.00 -1.92
CA THR A 17 12.69 -17.05 -1.08
C THR A 17 13.85 -17.64 -1.86
N ALA A 18 15.08 -17.49 -1.38
CA ALA A 18 16.26 -17.81 -2.19
C ALA A 18 17.07 -19.01 -1.67
N GLY A 19 17.41 -19.88 -2.62
CA GLY A 19 18.48 -20.88 -2.52
C GLY A 19 19.81 -20.33 -3.03
N TYR A 20 20.88 -20.94 -2.52
CA TYR A 20 22.29 -20.55 -2.57
C TYR A 20 22.94 -20.33 -3.96
N SER A 21 23.80 -19.30 -4.08
CA SER A 21 25.24 -19.43 -4.44
C SER A 21 25.95 -18.05 -4.30
N GLY A 22 27.17 -18.04 -3.76
CA GLY A 22 27.83 -16.82 -3.28
C GLY A 22 28.81 -16.17 -4.26
N ASP A 23 28.93 -14.85 -4.18
CA ASP A 23 30.18 -14.07 -4.09
C ASP A 23 29.83 -12.59 -3.81
N ALA A 24 30.66 -11.91 -3.02
CA ALA A 24 30.34 -10.65 -2.32
C ALA A 24 31.17 -9.46 -2.79
N ALA A 25 30.51 -8.42 -3.35
CA ALA A 25 30.92 -7.01 -3.31
C ALA A 25 29.81 -6.09 -3.89
N GLY A 26 29.19 -5.25 -3.06
CA GLY A 26 28.28 -4.19 -3.51
C GLY A 26 29.00 -2.97 -4.13
N PRO A 27 28.30 -2.11 -4.87
CA PRO A 27 28.88 -0.97 -5.56
C PRO A 27 29.26 0.17 -4.59
N SER A 28 30.50 0.64 -4.67
CA SER A 28 30.99 1.81 -3.93
C SER A 28 30.66 3.13 -4.65
N ILE A 29 30.13 4.13 -3.93
CA ILE A 29 29.89 5.49 -4.47
C ILE A 29 31.23 6.27 -4.58
N PRO A 30 31.58 6.84 -5.76
CA PRO A 30 32.73 7.73 -5.89
C PRO A 30 32.42 9.14 -5.34
N ALA A 31 33.39 9.75 -4.63
CA ALA A 31 33.35 11.15 -4.26
C ALA A 31 33.30 12.07 -5.50
N CYS A 32 32.54 13.17 -5.41
CA CYS A 32 32.24 14.12 -6.49
C CYS A 32 33.47 14.52 -7.35
N SER A 33 33.57 13.94 -8.55
CA SER A 33 34.02 14.62 -9.77
C SER A 33 33.64 13.79 -11.01
N SER A 34 32.80 14.37 -11.87
CA SER A 34 32.51 14.00 -13.27
C SER A 34 32.34 12.52 -13.67
N ALA A 35 31.10 12.21 -14.08
CA ALA A 35 30.73 11.27 -15.15
C ALA A 35 31.30 9.84 -15.09
N LEU A 36 30.77 9.02 -14.19
CA LEU A 36 30.71 7.58 -14.42
C LEU A 36 29.27 7.11 -14.19
N ALA A 37 28.70 6.49 -15.22
CA ALA A 37 27.44 5.77 -15.12
C ALA A 37 27.73 4.52 -14.29
N SER A 38 27.24 4.45 -13.05
CA SER A 38 27.25 3.20 -12.31
C SER A 38 26.25 2.26 -12.96
N GLN A 39 26.70 1.04 -13.21
CA GLN A 39 25.87 -0.05 -13.67
C GLN A 39 25.05 -0.50 -12.46
N VAL A 40 23.75 -0.17 -12.42
CA VAL A 40 22.84 -0.64 -11.36
C VAL A 40 22.10 -1.86 -11.92
N VAL A 41 22.13 -2.96 -11.21
CA VAL A 41 21.57 -4.24 -11.68
C VAL A 41 20.12 -4.30 -11.26
N LEU A 42 19.17 -4.07 -12.17
CA LEU A 42 17.76 -4.25 -11.84
C LEU A 42 17.34 -5.72 -11.89
N ALA A 43 16.57 -6.08 -10.88
CA ALA A 43 15.80 -7.29 -10.77
C ALA A 43 14.35 -7.08 -11.19
N VAL A 44 14.00 -7.39 -12.45
CA VAL A 44 12.61 -7.16 -12.91
C VAL A 44 12.17 -8.17 -13.98
N GLY A 45 11.59 -9.28 -13.53
CA GLY A 45 10.96 -10.31 -14.36
C GLY A 45 9.43 -10.24 -14.39
N ALA A 46 8.82 -10.69 -15.48
CA ALA A 46 7.37 -10.69 -15.71
C ALA A 46 6.60 -11.59 -14.73
N TYR A 47 5.49 -11.08 -14.17
CA TYR A 47 4.65 -11.81 -13.23
C TYR A 47 3.77 -12.86 -13.92
N THR A 48 4.09 -14.13 -13.67
CA THR A 48 3.14 -15.16 -13.18
C THR A 48 3.82 -16.24 -12.33
N SER A 49 5.14 -16.25 -12.20
CA SER A 49 5.89 -17.06 -11.23
C SER A 49 7.35 -16.61 -11.25
N ILE A 50 7.87 -16.04 -10.17
CA ILE A 50 9.31 -15.79 -10.05
C ILE A 50 9.97 -17.12 -9.74
N ASP A 51 10.68 -17.68 -10.71
CA ASP A 51 11.72 -18.66 -10.47
C ASP A 51 12.97 -17.88 -10.01
N THR A 52 13.26 -17.94 -8.71
CA THR A 52 14.41 -17.29 -8.07
C THR A 52 15.77 -17.81 -8.57
N CYS A 53 15.78 -18.85 -9.43
CA CYS A 53 16.98 -19.42 -10.02
C CYS A 53 17.24 -18.96 -11.48
N SER A 54 16.38 -18.12 -12.06
CA SER A 54 16.56 -17.66 -13.45
C SER A 54 17.07 -16.21 -13.51
N THR A 55 18.37 -16.06 -13.77
CA THR A 55 19.02 -14.76 -14.07
C THR A 55 18.57 -14.15 -15.40
N SER A 56 17.75 -14.84 -16.20
CA SER A 56 17.29 -14.35 -17.50
C SER A 56 16.20 -13.27 -17.42
N ALA A 57 15.73 -12.92 -16.20
CA ALA A 57 14.67 -11.94 -15.97
C ALA A 57 15.19 -10.59 -15.42
N PHE A 58 16.49 -10.44 -15.19
CA PHE A 58 17.09 -9.23 -14.61
C PHE A 58 17.60 -8.32 -15.74
N LYS A 59 17.48 -7.00 -15.59
CA LYS A 59 17.98 -6.03 -16.57
C LYS A 59 19.02 -5.15 -15.91
N THR A 60 20.22 -5.13 -16.46
CA THR A 60 21.21 -4.17 -16.01
C THR A 60 21.04 -2.84 -16.75
N VAL A 61 21.03 -1.73 -16.01
CA VAL A 61 20.93 -0.39 -16.62
C VAL A 61 22.15 0.46 -16.26
N GLY A 62 22.57 1.31 -17.18
CA GLY A 62 23.48 2.39 -16.88
C GLY A 62 22.68 3.58 -16.37
N ALA A 63 22.97 4.10 -15.18
CA ALA A 63 22.27 5.23 -14.60
C ALA A 63 23.22 6.40 -14.28
N ARG A 64 22.69 7.62 -14.24
CA ARG A 64 23.41 8.82 -13.81
C ARG A 64 22.69 9.45 -12.64
N VAL A 65 23.45 9.85 -11.62
CA VAL A 65 22.94 10.69 -10.55
C VAL A 65 22.47 12.03 -11.11
N GLN A 66 21.23 12.39 -10.83
CA GLN A 66 20.63 13.67 -11.22
C GLN A 66 20.55 14.64 -10.05
N SER A 67 20.38 14.12 -8.83
CA SER A 67 20.36 14.93 -7.61
C SER A 67 20.83 14.09 -6.42
N LEU A 68 21.61 14.70 -5.53
CA LEU A 68 22.14 14.08 -4.31
C LEU A 68 21.77 14.95 -3.12
N GLY A 69 21.11 14.35 -2.14
CA GLY A 69 20.62 14.97 -0.92
C GLY A 69 21.32 14.48 0.33
N ALA A 70 20.72 14.82 1.48
CA ALA A 70 21.22 14.39 2.78
C ALA A 70 20.89 12.92 3.07
N HIS A 71 19.74 12.45 2.59
CA HIS A 71 19.25 11.08 2.83
C HIS A 71 18.82 10.36 1.55
N ILE A 72 18.96 10.98 0.38
CA ILE A 72 18.53 10.41 -0.91
C ILE A 72 19.52 10.71 -2.05
N ALA A 73 19.74 9.71 -2.90
CA ALA A 73 20.40 9.89 -4.19
C ALA A 73 19.47 9.46 -5.33
N VAL A 74 19.13 10.39 -6.23
CA VAL A 74 18.24 10.11 -7.36
C VAL A 74 19.07 9.79 -8.60
N TYR A 75 19.03 8.54 -9.01
CA TYR A 75 19.63 8.02 -10.23
C TYR A 75 18.58 7.88 -11.32
N VAL A 76 18.94 8.24 -12.55
CA VAL A 76 18.09 8.09 -13.73
C VAL A 76 18.81 7.28 -14.78
N ASP A 77 18.11 6.30 -15.34
CA ASP A 77 18.55 5.50 -16.47
C ASP A 77 19.02 6.39 -17.64
N THR A 78 20.21 6.11 -18.15
CA THR A 78 20.81 6.84 -19.28
C THR A 78 20.05 6.65 -20.60
N LEU A 79 19.17 5.65 -20.67
CA LEU A 79 18.27 5.38 -21.79
C LEU A 79 16.84 5.91 -21.53
N ALA A 80 16.61 6.68 -20.46
CA ALA A 80 15.32 7.31 -20.23
C ALA A 80 14.89 8.18 -21.43
N PRO A 81 13.60 8.16 -21.84
CA PRO A 81 13.12 8.97 -22.96
C PRO A 81 13.39 10.46 -22.79
N ALA A 82 13.56 11.15 -23.92
CA ALA A 82 13.75 12.60 -23.93
C ALA A 82 12.50 13.36 -23.42
N ASN A 83 12.68 14.62 -23.06
CA ASN A 83 11.64 15.48 -22.47
C ASN A 83 11.10 14.97 -21.12
N GLY A 84 11.96 14.31 -20.36
CA GLY A 84 11.69 13.91 -18.98
C GLY A 84 11.83 15.06 -17.98
N LEU A 85 12.02 14.70 -16.71
CA LEU A 85 12.24 15.67 -15.62
C LEU A 85 13.54 16.46 -15.84
N THR A 86 13.51 17.74 -15.46
CA THR A 86 14.67 18.61 -15.46
C THR A 86 15.48 18.47 -14.16
N THR A 87 16.71 18.97 -14.12
CA THR A 87 17.51 19.03 -12.87
C THR A 87 16.75 19.72 -11.73
N ALA A 88 16.05 20.82 -12.01
CA ALA A 88 15.24 21.52 -11.01
C ALA A 88 14.06 20.67 -10.50
N ASP A 89 13.51 19.78 -11.32
CA ASP A 89 12.48 18.84 -10.90
C ASP A 89 13.07 17.78 -9.95
N PHE A 90 14.24 17.22 -10.27
CA PHE A 90 14.93 16.29 -9.38
C PHE A 90 15.34 16.94 -8.06
N ASP A 91 15.80 18.19 -8.08
CA ASP A 91 16.10 18.94 -6.85
C ASP A 91 14.86 19.20 -6.00
N THR A 92 13.70 19.38 -6.66
CA THR A 92 12.41 19.47 -5.95
C THR A 92 12.08 18.14 -5.27
N LEU A 93 12.21 17.02 -5.98
CA LEU A 93 11.95 15.67 -5.42
C LEU A 93 12.88 15.37 -4.24
N ARG A 94 14.18 15.60 -4.41
CA ARG A 94 15.18 15.48 -3.35
C ARG A 94 14.81 16.33 -2.12
N THR A 95 14.46 17.59 -2.34
CA THR A 95 14.10 18.50 -1.24
C THR A 95 12.87 18.02 -0.49
N VAL A 96 11.83 17.55 -1.19
CA VAL A 96 10.62 17.00 -0.55
C VAL A 96 10.96 15.76 0.27
N PHE A 97 11.78 14.85 -0.26
CA PHE A 97 12.19 13.67 0.48
C PHE A 97 12.99 14.02 1.74
N ASP A 98 14.10 14.76 1.59
CA ASP A 98 15.00 15.11 2.69
C ASP A 98 14.31 15.89 3.81
N SER A 99 13.49 16.89 3.45
CA SER A 99 12.94 17.84 4.42
C SER A 99 11.61 17.40 5.04
N ARG A 100 10.93 16.42 4.43
CA ARG A 100 9.57 16.05 4.82
C ARG A 100 9.36 14.55 4.89
N LEU A 101 9.54 13.81 3.79
CA LEU A 101 9.16 12.39 3.75
C LEU A 101 10.06 11.55 4.67
N TYR A 102 11.38 11.70 4.53
CA TYR A 102 12.36 10.98 5.35
C TYR A 102 12.14 11.18 6.86
N PRO A 103 12.05 12.42 7.41
CA PRO A 103 11.82 12.59 8.84
C PRO A 103 10.43 12.10 9.30
N LEU A 104 9.39 12.17 8.45
CA LEU A 104 8.07 11.65 8.79
C LEU A 104 8.09 10.13 8.91
N ASP A 105 8.58 9.43 7.89
CA ASP A 105 8.58 7.97 7.86
C ASP A 105 9.53 7.41 8.92
N THR A 106 10.71 8.02 9.08
CA THR A 106 11.64 7.56 10.12
C THR A 106 11.14 7.80 11.54
N THR A 107 10.29 8.81 11.75
CA THR A 107 9.60 9.07 13.02
C THR A 107 8.39 8.15 13.23
N ALA A 108 7.68 7.78 12.16
CA ALA A 108 6.49 6.95 12.24
C ALA A 108 6.80 5.45 12.36
N PHE A 109 7.85 4.96 11.70
CA PHE A 109 8.06 3.52 11.51
C PHE A 109 9.41 3.01 12.07
N GLY A 110 10.50 3.74 11.85
CA GLY A 110 11.85 3.25 12.17
C GLY A 110 12.86 3.73 11.14
N ARG A 111 14.11 3.26 11.24
CA ARG A 111 15.12 3.61 10.24
C ARG A 111 15.35 2.45 9.28
N GLU A 112 15.69 2.82 8.06
CA GLU A 112 16.37 2.00 7.08
C GLU A 112 17.78 1.59 7.56
N PRO A 113 18.44 0.62 6.88
CA PRO A 113 19.81 0.25 7.15
C PRO A 113 20.78 1.17 6.37
N ASP A 114 22.08 0.91 6.49
CA ASP A 114 23.10 1.49 5.60
C ASP A 114 24.09 0.37 5.26
N VAL A 115 23.63 -0.58 4.43
CA VAL A 115 24.33 -1.85 4.18
C VAL A 115 25.55 -1.68 3.30
N ASP A 116 25.59 -0.62 2.48
CA ASP A 116 26.72 -0.26 1.61
C ASP A 116 27.55 0.92 2.13
N SER A 117 27.19 1.49 3.29
CA SER A 117 27.91 2.59 3.96
C SER A 117 28.00 3.85 3.12
N ASN A 118 26.98 4.11 2.29
CA ASN A 118 26.91 5.27 1.44
C ASN A 118 26.15 6.45 2.11
N GLY A 119 25.40 6.18 3.18
CA GLY A 119 24.67 7.16 3.98
C GLY A 119 23.38 7.73 3.36
N VAL A 120 22.89 7.17 2.24
CA VAL A 120 21.71 7.65 1.51
C VAL A 120 20.86 6.50 0.97
N VAL A 121 19.55 6.70 0.91
CA VAL A 121 18.66 5.82 0.14
C VAL A 121 18.79 6.14 -1.35
N ILE A 122 18.97 5.11 -2.17
CA ILE A 122 19.06 5.25 -3.63
C ILE A 122 17.67 5.09 -4.23
N VAL A 123 17.31 6.03 -5.11
CA VAL A 123 16.19 5.86 -6.03
C VAL A 123 16.72 5.65 -7.43
N LEU A 124 16.37 4.53 -8.07
CA LEU A 124 16.62 4.32 -9.48
C LEU A 124 15.34 4.52 -10.30
N MET A 125 15.26 5.64 -11.00
CA MET A 125 14.20 5.90 -11.97
C MET A 125 14.61 5.32 -13.33
N THR A 126 13.86 4.33 -13.84
CA THR A 126 14.20 3.64 -15.09
C THR A 126 12.99 3.34 -15.97
N GLY A 127 13.22 3.36 -17.30
CA GLY A 127 12.24 2.91 -18.28
C GLY A 127 11.92 1.42 -18.20
N VAL A 128 12.75 0.63 -17.52
CA VAL A 128 12.46 -0.79 -17.23
C VAL A 128 11.20 -0.92 -16.40
N VAL A 129 11.00 -0.05 -15.40
CA VAL A 129 9.80 -0.05 -14.56
C VAL A 129 8.57 0.34 -15.38
N ASN A 130 8.67 1.33 -16.28
CA ASN A 130 7.56 1.67 -17.19
C ASN A 130 7.13 0.46 -18.05
N GLY A 131 8.10 -0.34 -18.47
CA GLY A 131 7.90 -1.52 -19.31
C GLY A 131 7.46 -2.79 -18.57
N LEU A 132 7.20 -2.71 -17.26
CA LEU A 132 6.65 -3.83 -16.48
C LEU A 132 5.25 -4.23 -16.92
N VAL A 133 4.50 -3.27 -17.45
CA VAL A 133 3.16 -3.50 -17.97
C VAL A 133 3.12 -3.14 -19.45
N THR A 134 2.33 -3.90 -20.20
CA THR A 134 2.05 -3.55 -21.60
C THR A 134 1.28 -2.24 -21.68
N LYS A 135 1.33 -1.58 -22.84
CA LYS A 135 0.52 -0.38 -23.11
C LYS A 135 -0.98 -0.61 -22.89
N THR A 136 -1.49 -1.80 -23.24
CA THR A 136 -2.88 -2.15 -22.98
C THR A 136 -3.16 -2.20 -21.49
N GLN A 137 -2.36 -2.96 -20.72
CA GLN A 137 -2.52 -3.06 -19.26
C GLN A 137 -2.45 -1.68 -18.59
N CYS A 138 -1.47 -0.83 -18.93
CA CYS A 138 -1.43 0.51 -18.35
C CYS A 138 -2.74 1.29 -18.57
N ASN A 139 -3.31 1.23 -19.78
CA ASN A 139 -4.54 1.97 -20.09
C ASN A 139 -5.81 1.33 -19.51
N THR A 140 -5.79 0.07 -19.10
CA THR A 140 -6.99 -0.66 -18.67
C THR A 140 -7.02 -1.05 -17.20
N THR A 141 -5.86 -1.31 -16.61
CA THR A 141 -5.70 -1.87 -15.25
C THR A 141 -4.69 -1.10 -14.40
N GLY A 142 -4.03 -0.08 -14.95
CA GLY A 142 -2.98 0.68 -14.26
C GLY A 142 -1.58 0.14 -14.50
N PHE A 143 -0.61 0.75 -13.82
CA PHE A 143 0.81 0.51 -14.01
C PHE A 143 1.55 0.46 -12.68
N VAL A 144 2.76 -0.09 -12.70
CA VAL A 144 3.68 -0.09 -11.56
C VAL A 144 4.42 1.23 -11.54
N ALA A 145 4.20 2.05 -10.50
CA ALA A 145 4.87 3.34 -10.40
C ALA A 145 6.23 3.28 -9.70
N GLY A 146 6.37 2.32 -8.79
CA GLY A 146 7.60 1.99 -8.11
C GLY A 146 7.47 0.66 -7.38
N PHE A 147 8.60 0.21 -6.86
CA PHE A 147 8.69 -0.95 -5.98
C PHE A 147 9.97 -0.90 -5.16
N PHE A 148 9.92 -1.49 -3.97
CA PHE A 148 11.07 -1.91 -3.18
C PHE A 148 11.36 -3.39 -3.43
N PHE A 149 12.64 -3.74 -3.58
CA PHE A 149 13.07 -5.13 -3.74
C PHE A 149 13.84 -5.62 -2.51
N PRO A 150 13.19 -6.34 -1.59
CA PRO A 150 13.80 -6.92 -0.39
C PRO A 150 15.16 -7.59 -0.58
N ALA A 151 15.37 -8.26 -1.72
CA ALA A 151 16.62 -8.99 -1.95
C ALA A 151 17.84 -8.07 -2.10
N ASP A 152 17.66 -6.78 -2.39
CA ASP A 152 18.76 -5.79 -2.38
C ASP A 152 19.31 -5.57 -0.95
N LEU A 153 18.54 -5.89 0.09
CA LEU A 153 18.91 -5.73 1.51
C LEU A 153 19.08 -7.05 2.26
N ASP A 154 18.46 -8.14 1.80
CA ASP A 154 18.51 -9.44 2.46
C ASP A 154 19.96 -9.92 2.65
N PRO A 155 20.45 -10.10 3.89
CA PRO A 155 21.84 -10.45 4.16
C PRO A 155 22.27 -11.79 3.55
N THR A 156 21.34 -12.67 3.20
CA THR A 156 21.62 -13.98 2.61
C THR A 156 21.88 -13.92 1.11
N VAL A 157 21.32 -12.93 0.40
CA VAL A 157 21.36 -12.87 -1.07
C VAL A 157 21.74 -11.52 -1.66
N ARG A 158 21.75 -10.45 -0.88
CA ARG A 158 22.03 -9.09 -1.37
C ARG A 158 23.33 -8.94 -2.15
N ALA A 159 24.33 -9.76 -1.83
CA ALA A 159 25.60 -9.84 -2.56
C ALA A 159 25.44 -10.20 -4.05
N GLN A 160 24.34 -10.86 -4.43
CA GLN A 160 23.99 -11.23 -5.80
C GLN A 160 23.18 -10.13 -6.53
N TYR A 161 22.74 -9.10 -5.80
CA TYR A 161 21.90 -8.00 -6.29
C TYR A 161 22.60 -6.66 -6.07
N ASN A 162 21.89 -5.57 -5.76
CA ASN A 162 22.52 -4.26 -5.63
C ASN A 162 23.25 -4.06 -4.30
N ASN A 163 22.99 -4.90 -3.29
CA ASN A 163 23.59 -4.79 -1.96
C ASN A 163 23.50 -3.36 -1.42
N GLY A 164 22.30 -2.78 -1.38
CA GLY A 164 22.10 -1.38 -1.02
C GLY A 164 20.63 -1.02 -0.84
N GLU A 165 20.38 0.10 -0.17
CA GLU A 165 19.07 0.68 0.06
C GLU A 165 18.50 1.27 -1.23
N VAL A 166 18.02 0.41 -2.14
CA VAL A 166 17.47 0.83 -3.43
C VAL A 166 15.96 0.63 -3.47
N PHE A 167 15.23 1.65 -3.93
CA PHE A 167 13.90 1.44 -4.49
C PHE A 167 13.80 2.07 -5.89
N TYR A 168 12.83 1.59 -6.65
CA TYR A 168 12.75 1.82 -8.09
C TYR A 168 11.50 2.60 -8.44
N SER A 169 11.56 3.42 -9.49
CA SER A 169 10.37 4.10 -10.00
C SER A 169 10.41 4.26 -11.52
N ILE A 170 9.25 4.60 -12.09
CA ILE A 170 9.14 4.97 -13.50
C ILE A 170 9.96 6.23 -13.83
N VAL A 171 10.30 6.39 -15.11
CA VAL A 171 10.69 7.66 -15.71
C VAL A 171 9.52 8.30 -16.46
N ALA A 172 9.64 9.58 -16.77
CA ALA A 172 8.73 10.23 -17.70
C ALA A 172 8.94 9.71 -19.13
N ASP A 173 7.83 9.40 -19.79
CA ASP A 173 7.77 9.01 -21.19
C ASP A 173 6.55 9.69 -21.83
N PRO A 174 6.65 10.99 -22.16
CA PRO A 174 5.50 11.76 -22.66
C PRO A 174 4.93 11.21 -23.97
N THR A 175 5.71 10.42 -24.71
CA THR A 175 5.32 9.81 -25.99
C THR A 175 4.71 8.41 -25.85
N GLY A 176 4.81 7.77 -24.68
CA GLY A 176 4.27 6.44 -24.42
C GLY A 176 4.86 5.37 -25.34
N THR A 177 6.19 5.36 -25.43
CA THR A 177 7.04 4.42 -26.17
C THR A 177 7.39 3.17 -25.38
N LEU A 178 7.48 3.28 -24.05
CA LEU A 178 7.77 2.19 -23.12
C LEU A 178 6.48 1.44 -22.74
N SER A 179 5.41 2.17 -22.43
CA SER A 179 4.07 1.63 -22.18
C SER A 179 2.98 2.66 -22.55
N CYS A 180 2.22 3.17 -21.58
CA CYS A 180 1.37 4.35 -21.74
C CYS A 180 2.20 5.64 -21.55
N ALA A 181 1.64 6.78 -21.95
CA ALA A 181 2.34 8.05 -21.81
C ALA A 181 2.28 8.55 -20.37
N HIS A 182 3.43 8.90 -19.80
CA HIS A 182 3.54 9.62 -18.53
C HIS A 182 4.29 10.93 -18.75
N SER A 183 3.62 12.05 -18.55
CA SER A 183 4.25 13.36 -18.71
C SER A 183 5.26 13.66 -17.60
N ALA A 184 6.26 14.50 -17.85
CA ALA A 184 7.20 14.93 -16.80
C ALA A 184 6.48 15.58 -15.60
N ALA A 185 5.42 16.34 -15.86
CA ALA A 185 4.60 16.97 -14.82
C ALA A 185 3.79 15.96 -13.98
N GLU A 186 3.37 14.85 -14.60
CA GLU A 186 2.69 13.76 -13.90
C GLU A 186 3.67 13.00 -13.02
N VAL A 187 4.81 12.58 -13.57
CA VAL A 187 5.86 11.88 -12.81
C VAL A 187 6.35 12.74 -11.65
N LYS A 188 6.69 14.02 -11.87
CA LYS A 188 7.07 14.94 -10.80
C LYS A 188 6.03 15.02 -9.67
N ARG A 189 4.74 14.92 -10.02
CA ARG A 189 3.64 14.98 -9.06
C ARG A 189 3.43 13.65 -8.33
N SER A 190 3.47 12.50 -9.00
CA SER A 190 3.20 11.22 -8.34
C SER A 190 4.40 10.68 -7.55
N THR A 191 5.62 10.94 -8.01
CA THR A 191 6.84 10.36 -7.45
C THR A 191 7.03 10.57 -5.95
N PRO A 192 6.74 11.74 -5.34
CA PRO A 192 6.83 11.89 -3.88
C PRO A 192 5.92 10.94 -3.09
N VAL A 193 4.74 10.58 -3.64
CA VAL A 193 3.82 9.61 -3.02
C VAL A 193 4.43 8.21 -3.08
N THR A 194 4.98 7.84 -4.24
CA THR A 194 5.73 6.58 -4.41
C THR A 194 6.93 6.52 -3.47
N PHE A 195 7.68 7.61 -3.29
CA PHE A 195 8.87 7.59 -2.45
C PHE A 195 8.57 7.27 -0.99
N THR A 196 7.56 7.89 -0.39
CA THR A 196 7.18 7.59 1.00
C THR A 196 6.62 6.18 1.14
N HIS A 197 5.90 5.68 0.13
CA HIS A 197 5.38 4.32 0.10
C HIS A 197 6.52 3.27 0.06
N GLU A 198 7.42 3.36 -0.94
CA GLU A 198 8.53 2.39 -1.07
C GLU A 198 9.55 2.49 0.06
N PHE A 199 9.75 3.69 0.59
CA PHE A 199 10.60 3.88 1.75
C PHE A 199 9.99 3.23 3.02
N GLN A 200 8.66 3.23 3.15
CA GLN A 200 8.00 2.49 4.23
C GLN A 200 8.27 0.99 4.12
N HIS A 201 8.11 0.37 2.94
CA HIS A 201 8.45 -1.06 2.75
C HIS A 201 9.89 -1.37 3.14
N MET A 202 10.83 -0.50 2.73
CA MET A 202 12.24 -0.65 3.06
C MET A 202 12.48 -0.59 4.58
N ILE A 203 11.89 0.39 5.27
CA ILE A 203 11.96 0.47 6.73
C ILE A 203 11.32 -0.78 7.36
N ASN A 204 10.17 -1.23 6.84
CA ASN A 204 9.45 -2.38 7.36
C ASN A 204 10.31 -3.65 7.30
N PHE A 205 10.80 -3.98 6.10
CA PHE A 205 11.72 -5.09 5.88
C PHE A 205 12.95 -5.01 6.79
N THR A 206 13.54 -3.82 6.89
CA THR A 206 14.73 -3.60 7.73
C THR A 206 14.43 -3.89 9.20
N GLN A 207 13.34 -3.35 9.73
CA GLN A 207 13.02 -3.46 11.14
C GLN A 207 12.62 -4.89 11.52
N HIS A 208 11.89 -5.61 10.65
CA HIS A 208 11.52 -7.00 10.88
C HIS A 208 12.70 -7.95 10.67
N VAL A 209 13.34 -7.89 9.50
CA VAL A 209 14.32 -8.90 9.06
C VAL A 209 15.72 -8.58 9.54
N LEU A 210 16.23 -7.38 9.26
CA LEU A 210 17.64 -7.04 9.54
C LEU A 210 17.87 -6.74 11.03
N VAL A 211 16.99 -5.98 11.66
CA VAL A 211 17.16 -5.54 13.06
C VAL A 211 16.69 -6.60 14.06
N ARG A 212 15.63 -7.35 13.72
CA ARG A 212 14.97 -8.27 14.67
C ARG A 212 15.06 -9.74 14.29
N SER A 213 15.68 -10.07 13.15
CA SER A 213 15.83 -11.45 12.68
C SER A 213 14.49 -12.20 12.58
N GLY A 214 13.41 -11.47 12.30
CA GLY A 214 12.07 -11.99 12.06
C GLY A 214 11.82 -12.30 10.58
N SER A 215 10.59 -12.66 10.27
CA SER A 215 10.11 -12.79 8.89
C SER A 215 9.66 -11.44 8.33
N THR A 216 9.57 -11.33 7.02
CA THR A 216 8.90 -10.20 6.35
C THR A 216 7.47 -10.06 6.85
N GLU A 217 6.98 -8.83 6.99
CA GLU A 217 5.60 -8.56 7.39
C GLU A 217 4.60 -9.18 6.41
N ASP A 218 3.41 -9.54 6.90
CA ASP A 218 2.34 -10.04 6.04
C ASP A 218 1.93 -8.94 5.06
N GLY A 219 1.75 -9.29 3.77
CA GLY A 219 1.55 -8.29 2.70
C GLY A 219 0.43 -7.29 2.97
N TRP A 220 -0.67 -7.71 3.60
CA TRP A 220 -1.76 -6.80 3.93
C TRP A 220 -1.38 -5.73 4.96
N LEU A 221 -0.56 -6.07 5.94
CA LEU A 221 -0.16 -5.12 6.98
C LEU A 221 0.96 -4.22 6.47
N ASP A 222 1.86 -4.77 5.65
CA ASP A 222 2.90 -4.00 4.96
C ASP A 222 2.27 -2.92 4.06
N GLU A 223 1.39 -3.32 3.13
CA GLU A 223 0.65 -2.40 2.26
C GLU A 223 -0.17 -1.35 3.03
N GLY A 224 -0.85 -1.79 4.10
CA GLY A 224 -1.64 -0.89 4.93
C GLY A 224 -0.79 0.18 5.61
N LEU A 225 0.43 -0.16 6.03
CA LEU A 225 1.39 0.76 6.63
C LEU A 225 2.02 1.68 5.58
N SER A 226 2.33 1.19 4.37
CA SER A 226 2.78 2.01 3.23
C SER A 226 1.75 3.03 2.80
N LYS A 227 0.47 2.64 2.68
CA LYS A 227 -0.64 3.58 2.43
C LYS A 227 -0.86 4.56 3.57
N TYR A 228 -0.61 4.14 4.80
CA TYR A 228 -0.64 5.04 5.95
C TYR A 228 0.53 6.06 5.91
N ALA A 229 1.71 5.70 5.40
CA ALA A 229 2.81 6.63 5.15
C ALA A 229 2.42 7.71 4.12
N GLU A 230 1.75 7.32 3.03
CA GLU A 230 1.18 8.27 2.06
C GLU A 230 0.22 9.26 2.76
N GLU A 231 -0.70 8.76 3.60
CA GLU A 231 -1.63 9.59 4.36
C GLU A 231 -0.89 10.55 5.31
N LEU A 232 0.11 10.07 6.05
CA LEU A 232 0.91 10.89 6.97
C LEU A 232 1.63 12.02 6.22
N ALA A 233 2.27 11.69 5.10
CA ALA A 233 2.91 12.65 4.23
C ALA A 233 1.90 13.70 3.74
N GLY A 234 0.71 13.28 3.29
CA GLY A 234 -0.37 14.17 2.89
C GLY A 234 -0.82 15.09 4.03
N ARG A 235 -1.07 14.55 5.23
CA ARG A 235 -1.54 15.32 6.40
C ARG A 235 -0.55 16.39 6.83
N SER A 236 0.74 16.19 6.60
CA SER A 236 1.78 17.17 6.92
C SER A 236 1.65 18.51 6.16
N TYR A 237 0.84 18.56 5.09
CA TYR A 237 0.53 19.78 4.34
C TYR A 237 -0.67 20.56 4.88
N LEU A 238 -1.47 19.96 5.77
CA LEU A 238 -2.65 20.59 6.34
C LEU A 238 -2.30 21.48 7.55
N PRO A 239 -3.10 22.53 7.81
CA PRO A 239 -4.30 22.94 7.07
C PRO A 239 -4.01 23.83 5.85
N THR A 240 -2.75 24.16 5.58
CA THR A 240 -2.35 25.23 4.65
C THR A 240 -2.44 24.85 3.17
N ASP A 241 -2.25 23.58 2.83
CA ASP A 241 -2.19 23.11 1.45
C ASP A 241 -3.02 21.83 1.28
N SER A 242 -4.31 22.03 0.99
CA SER A 242 -5.25 20.95 0.73
C SER A 242 -5.01 20.26 -0.62
N VAL A 243 -4.30 20.91 -1.55
CA VAL A 243 -3.99 20.34 -2.87
C VAL A 243 -2.94 19.26 -2.72
N SER A 244 -1.84 19.56 -2.02
CA SER A 244 -0.84 18.55 -1.69
C SER A 244 -1.39 17.47 -0.75
N PHE A 245 -2.24 17.80 0.23
CA PHE A 245 -2.93 16.74 0.98
C PHE A 245 -3.69 15.77 0.05
N SER A 246 -4.50 16.31 -0.87
CA SER A 246 -5.31 15.51 -1.78
C SER A 246 -4.43 14.67 -2.72
N GLN A 247 -3.29 15.20 -3.17
CA GLN A 247 -2.34 14.48 -4.02
C GLN A 247 -1.83 13.17 -3.40
N TYR A 248 -1.59 13.13 -2.09
CA TYR A 248 -1.14 11.92 -1.40
C TYR A 248 -2.31 11.04 -0.98
N ALA A 249 -3.41 11.63 -0.48
CA ALA A 249 -4.51 10.86 0.09
C ALA A 249 -5.47 10.27 -0.96
N PHE A 250 -5.53 10.81 -2.18
CA PHE A 250 -6.59 10.46 -3.13
C PHE A 250 -6.59 8.98 -3.53
N ASN A 251 -5.44 8.42 -3.91
CA ASN A 251 -5.34 7.01 -4.34
C ASN A 251 -5.77 6.08 -3.20
N THR A 252 -5.21 6.30 -2.02
CA THR A 252 -5.57 5.59 -0.79
C THR A 252 -7.09 5.63 -0.51
N VAL A 253 -7.74 6.79 -0.67
CA VAL A 253 -9.20 6.95 -0.49
C VAL A 253 -10.00 6.27 -1.61
N TYR A 254 -9.50 6.31 -2.84
CA TYR A 254 -10.13 5.65 -3.99
C TYR A 254 -10.08 4.12 -3.85
N ASP A 255 -8.95 3.57 -3.45
CA ASP A 255 -8.76 2.14 -3.18
C ASP A 255 -9.70 1.66 -2.07
N ALA A 256 -9.83 2.44 -1.01
CA ALA A 256 -10.81 2.21 0.06
C ALA A 256 -12.26 2.24 -0.45
N TYR A 257 -12.58 3.15 -1.36
CA TYR A 257 -13.90 3.19 -1.99
C TYR A 257 -14.16 1.90 -2.77
N GLN A 258 -13.19 1.43 -3.56
CA GLN A 258 -13.28 0.18 -4.32
C GLN A 258 -13.52 -1.01 -3.39
N TYR A 259 -12.76 -1.15 -2.30
CA TYR A 259 -13.01 -2.18 -1.27
C TYR A 259 -14.45 -2.17 -0.79
N LEU A 260 -14.94 -0.99 -0.39
CA LEU A 260 -16.24 -0.82 0.22
C LEU A 260 -17.42 -1.07 -0.75
N THR A 261 -17.19 -1.13 -2.06
CA THR A 261 -18.22 -1.54 -3.03
C THR A 261 -18.57 -3.02 -2.93
N ALA A 262 -17.59 -3.87 -2.60
CA ALA A 262 -17.76 -5.31 -2.49
C ALA A 262 -16.81 -5.93 -1.43
N PRO A 263 -16.98 -5.61 -0.13
CA PRO A 263 -16.02 -6.04 0.88
C PRO A 263 -15.91 -7.56 0.99
N GLY A 264 -16.99 -8.31 0.72
CA GLY A 264 -16.98 -9.78 0.81
C GLY A 264 -16.07 -10.44 -0.23
N SER A 265 -15.88 -9.79 -1.38
CA SER A 265 -15.16 -10.31 -2.54
C SER A 265 -13.66 -9.97 -2.54
N ASN A 266 -13.20 -9.11 -1.63
CA ASN A 266 -11.82 -8.63 -1.56
C ASN A 266 -11.24 -9.00 -0.19
N ALA A 267 -10.10 -9.69 -0.16
CA ALA A 267 -9.48 -10.09 1.09
C ALA A 267 -8.89 -8.87 1.82
N LEU A 268 -8.99 -8.86 3.16
CA LEU A 268 -8.06 -8.06 3.97
C LEU A 268 -6.73 -8.81 4.07
N LEU A 269 -6.77 -10.12 4.35
CA LEU A 269 -5.58 -10.90 4.68
C LEU A 269 -4.87 -11.44 3.43
N ILE A 270 -4.39 -10.53 2.57
CA ILE A 270 -3.50 -10.89 1.47
C ILE A 270 -2.14 -11.31 2.04
N PRO A 271 -1.60 -12.49 1.65
CA PRO A 271 -0.40 -13.06 2.27
C PRO A 271 0.89 -12.40 1.76
N LEU A 272 0.88 -11.97 0.51
CA LEU A 272 1.96 -11.29 -0.16
C LEU A 272 1.47 -9.90 -0.56
N ASP A 273 2.43 -9.02 -0.77
CA ASP A 273 2.18 -7.70 -1.33
C ASP A 273 1.91 -7.80 -2.84
N ASN A 274 0.71 -8.32 -3.14
CA ASN A 274 0.21 -8.50 -4.48
C ASN A 274 -1.29 -8.26 -4.61
N GLY A 275 -1.84 -7.50 -3.66
CA GLY A 275 -3.26 -7.22 -3.60
C GLY A 275 -3.75 -6.46 -4.81
N THR A 276 -5.00 -6.69 -5.18
CA THR A 276 -5.74 -5.74 -6.00
C THR A 276 -5.88 -4.40 -5.28
N LEU A 277 -6.16 -3.32 -6.02
CA LEU A 277 -6.41 -2.00 -5.42
C LEU A 277 -7.49 -2.03 -4.32
N ALA A 278 -8.53 -2.85 -4.49
CA ALA A 278 -9.56 -3.01 -3.47
C ALA A 278 -9.05 -3.74 -2.22
N GLU A 279 -8.11 -4.67 -2.34
CA GLU A 279 -7.52 -5.35 -1.18
C GLU A 279 -6.55 -4.43 -0.43
N ILE A 280 -5.74 -3.66 -1.17
CA ILE A 280 -4.88 -2.59 -0.60
C ILE A 280 -5.74 -1.52 0.10
N GLY A 281 -6.89 -1.17 -0.47
CA GLY A 281 -7.88 -0.30 0.16
C GLY A 281 -8.40 -0.84 1.50
N ALA A 282 -8.59 -2.16 1.61
CA ALA A 282 -8.94 -2.83 2.85
C ALA A 282 -7.82 -2.69 3.90
N SER A 283 -6.58 -2.92 3.48
CA SER A 283 -5.37 -2.79 4.30
C SER A 283 -5.23 -1.40 4.91
N TRP A 284 -5.36 -0.36 4.09
CA TRP A 284 -5.32 1.02 4.61
C TRP A 284 -6.46 1.33 5.57
N LEU A 285 -7.71 0.97 5.21
CA LEU A 285 -8.86 1.18 6.10
C LEU A 285 -8.62 0.53 7.47
N PHE A 286 -8.08 -0.68 7.48
CA PHE A 286 -7.76 -1.39 8.71
C PHE A 286 -6.68 -0.68 9.52
N VAL A 287 -5.53 -0.34 8.92
CA VAL A 287 -4.43 0.35 9.62
C VAL A 287 -4.90 1.70 10.13
N ARG A 288 -5.62 2.48 9.31
CA ARG A 288 -6.17 3.78 9.71
C ARG A 288 -7.11 3.66 10.91
N TYR A 289 -8.00 2.68 10.90
CA TYR A 289 -8.87 2.38 12.03
C TYR A 289 -8.05 2.02 13.27
N ALA A 290 -7.08 1.12 13.13
CA ALA A 290 -6.26 0.67 14.25
C ALA A 290 -5.47 1.84 14.89
N VAL A 291 -4.92 2.74 14.07
CA VAL A 291 -4.25 3.95 14.58
C VAL A 291 -5.24 4.89 15.26
N ASP A 292 -6.45 5.09 14.72
CA ASP A 292 -7.47 5.89 15.40
C ASP A 292 -7.85 5.31 16.77
N GLN A 293 -7.83 3.99 16.93
CA GLN A 293 -8.16 3.33 18.20
C GLN A 293 -6.99 3.31 19.19
N HIS A 294 -5.76 3.14 18.73
CA HIS A 294 -4.60 2.83 19.57
C HIS A 294 -3.51 3.91 19.57
N GLY A 295 -3.67 4.97 18.78
CA GLY A 295 -2.82 6.15 18.74
C GLY A 295 -1.62 6.06 17.79
N ASP A 296 -1.02 7.22 17.52
CA ASP A 296 0.01 7.42 16.48
C ASP A 296 1.34 6.67 16.74
N SER A 297 1.53 6.08 17.91
CA SER A 297 2.67 5.21 18.20
C SER A 297 2.51 3.78 17.66
N LEU A 298 1.29 3.38 17.28
CA LEU A 298 1.00 2.01 16.83
C LEU A 298 1.81 1.60 15.59
N PRO A 299 1.92 2.41 14.52
CA PRO A 299 2.66 2.02 13.30
C PRO A 299 4.12 1.65 13.62
N ARG A 300 4.78 2.47 14.45
CA ARG A 300 6.13 2.16 14.94
C ARG A 300 6.18 0.82 15.66
N LYS A 301 5.24 0.55 16.56
CA LYS A 301 5.22 -0.71 17.32
C LYS A 301 4.99 -1.93 16.45
N LEU A 302 4.16 -1.80 15.41
CA LEU A 302 3.92 -2.87 14.44
C LEU A 302 5.20 -3.16 13.64
N VAL A 303 5.80 -2.13 13.05
CA VAL A 303 7.05 -2.26 12.27
C VAL A 303 8.25 -2.69 13.13
N GLN A 304 8.29 -2.27 14.39
CA GLN A 304 9.36 -2.57 15.33
C GLN A 304 9.10 -3.84 16.14
N SER A 305 8.68 -4.90 15.46
CA SER A 305 8.30 -6.17 16.06
C SER A 305 8.94 -7.36 15.32
N PRO A 306 9.26 -8.47 16.01
CA PRO A 306 9.57 -9.73 15.33
C PRO A 306 8.32 -10.51 14.92
N LEU A 307 7.13 -10.10 15.39
CA LEU A 307 5.84 -10.72 15.05
C LEU A 307 5.32 -10.11 13.75
N THR A 308 4.53 -10.88 12.99
CA THR A 308 3.87 -10.42 11.77
C THR A 308 2.36 -10.61 11.83
N GLY A 309 1.64 -9.89 10.97
CA GLY A 309 0.23 -10.05 10.67
C GLY A 309 -0.67 -9.97 11.90
N ALA A 310 -1.64 -10.89 11.95
CA ALA A 310 -2.64 -10.96 13.01
C ALA A 310 -2.02 -11.08 14.42
N SER A 311 -0.89 -11.80 14.54
CA SER A 311 -0.19 -11.98 15.81
C SER A 311 0.45 -10.68 16.29
N ASN A 312 1.02 -9.91 15.36
CA ASN A 312 1.61 -8.60 15.65
C ASN A 312 0.53 -7.61 16.10
N VAL A 313 -0.56 -7.51 15.34
CA VAL A 313 -1.69 -6.65 15.72
C VAL A 313 -2.22 -7.01 17.09
N ALA A 314 -2.42 -8.30 17.38
CA ALA A 314 -2.94 -8.71 18.68
C ALA A 314 -2.02 -8.30 19.83
N ALA A 315 -0.70 -8.46 19.65
CA ALA A 315 0.30 -8.07 20.63
C ALA A 315 0.32 -6.54 20.85
N GLN A 316 0.33 -5.74 19.79
CA GLN A 316 0.48 -4.28 19.90
C GLN A 316 -0.81 -3.54 20.31
N THR A 317 -1.97 -4.12 20.03
CA THR A 317 -3.28 -3.57 20.44
C THR A 317 -3.72 -4.05 21.82
N GLY A 318 -3.14 -5.15 22.34
CA GLY A 318 -3.61 -5.80 23.56
C GLY A 318 -5.02 -6.40 23.42
N GLN A 319 -5.45 -6.68 22.19
CA GLN A 319 -6.76 -7.23 21.88
C GLN A 319 -6.59 -8.44 20.95
N PRO A 320 -7.39 -9.51 21.11
CA PRO A 320 -7.46 -10.57 20.11
C PRO A 320 -7.74 -9.99 18.71
N PHE A 321 -7.01 -10.46 17.69
CA PHE A 321 -7.14 -9.95 16.32
C PHE A 321 -8.57 -10.03 15.80
N ASP A 322 -9.31 -11.07 16.21
CA ASP A 322 -10.71 -11.26 15.86
C ASP A 322 -11.63 -10.17 16.40
N ALA A 323 -11.37 -9.66 17.59
CA ALA A 323 -12.09 -8.53 18.14
C ALA A 323 -11.80 -7.25 17.36
N VAL A 324 -10.52 -6.99 17.01
CA VAL A 324 -10.09 -5.81 16.26
C VAL A 324 -10.72 -5.78 14.86
N VAL A 325 -10.59 -6.87 14.10
CA VAL A 325 -11.14 -6.94 12.73
C VAL A 325 -12.67 -6.88 12.72
N THR A 326 -13.34 -7.46 13.73
CA THR A 326 -14.81 -7.38 13.84
C THR A 326 -15.28 -5.95 14.07
N ARG A 327 -14.61 -5.22 14.98
CA ARG A 327 -14.95 -3.81 15.25
C ARG A 327 -14.65 -2.92 14.05
N TRP A 328 -13.51 -3.14 13.38
CA TRP A 328 -13.18 -2.47 12.12
C TRP A 328 -14.25 -2.69 11.05
N ALA A 329 -14.66 -3.94 10.83
CA ALA A 329 -15.71 -4.26 9.87
C ALA A 329 -17.01 -3.52 10.22
N LEU A 330 -17.43 -3.50 11.48
CA LEU A 330 -18.59 -2.70 11.88
C LEU A 330 -18.37 -1.19 11.66
N ALA A 331 -17.20 -0.66 12.00
CA ALA A 331 -16.84 0.75 11.84
C ALA A 331 -16.91 1.22 10.38
N ASN A 332 -16.52 0.36 9.42
CA ASN A 332 -16.66 0.62 7.99
C ASN A 332 -18.09 1.00 7.58
N TRP A 333 -19.10 0.58 8.33
CA TRP A 333 -20.48 0.95 8.07
C TRP A 333 -21.03 1.98 9.07
N VAL A 334 -20.75 1.87 10.37
CA VAL A 334 -21.46 2.68 11.39
C VAL A 334 -20.76 3.97 11.81
N SER A 335 -19.47 4.14 11.51
CA SER A 335 -18.62 5.20 12.09
C SER A 335 -19.24 6.60 12.06
N ASP A 336 -19.74 7.02 10.89
CA ASP A 336 -20.38 8.32 10.68
C ASP A 336 -21.81 8.18 10.12
N LEU A 337 -22.49 7.10 10.49
CA LEU A 337 -23.87 6.81 10.05
C LEU A 337 -24.86 7.85 10.60
N PRO A 338 -25.60 8.58 9.74
CA PRO A 338 -26.58 9.56 10.20
C PRO A 338 -27.66 8.94 11.10
N GLY A 339 -27.96 9.61 12.21
CA GLY A 339 -28.98 9.16 13.17
C GLY A 339 -28.51 8.03 14.10
N PHE A 340 -27.26 7.58 14.00
CA PHE A 340 -26.70 6.54 14.86
C PHE A 340 -25.46 7.07 15.60
N ALA A 341 -25.48 6.96 16.93
CA ALA A 341 -24.32 7.27 17.75
C ALA A 341 -23.45 6.02 17.91
N ALA A 342 -22.41 5.90 17.09
CA ALA A 342 -21.46 4.81 17.20
C ALA A 342 -20.67 4.88 18.52
N SER A 343 -20.45 3.72 19.15
CA SER A 343 -19.52 3.62 20.27
C SER A 343 -18.10 3.99 19.81
N PRO A 344 -17.22 4.51 20.70
CA PRO A 344 -15.87 4.93 20.33
C PRO A 344 -15.05 3.89 19.56
N GLU A 345 -15.20 2.61 19.91
CA GLU A 345 -14.52 1.48 19.28
C GLU A 345 -15.00 1.17 17.86
N LEU A 346 -16.11 1.77 17.42
CA LEU A 346 -16.71 1.60 16.09
C LEU A 346 -16.59 2.87 15.22
N MET A 347 -15.66 3.76 15.56
CA MET A 347 -15.47 5.03 14.86
C MET A 347 -14.09 5.14 14.22
N TYR A 348 -14.05 5.64 12.99
CA TYR A 348 -12.92 6.40 12.47
C TYR A 348 -12.95 7.80 13.10
N LYS A 349 -11.83 8.22 13.67
CA LYS A 349 -11.66 9.55 14.29
C LYS A 349 -11.05 10.54 13.31
N SER A 350 -10.19 10.06 12.41
CA SER A 350 -9.42 10.90 11.47
C SER A 350 -10.10 11.09 10.12
N TRP A 351 -11.14 10.28 9.83
CA TRP A 351 -11.91 10.30 8.59
C TRP A 351 -13.42 10.18 8.88
N HIS A 352 -14.22 10.89 8.08
CA HIS A 352 -15.67 10.74 8.03
C HIS A 352 -16.08 10.25 6.64
N PHE A 353 -15.96 8.94 6.40
CA PHE A 353 -16.04 8.36 5.06
C PHE A 353 -17.35 8.62 4.33
N ARG A 354 -18.52 8.64 4.99
CA ARG A 354 -19.78 9.00 4.32
C ARG A 354 -19.75 10.44 3.84
N ARG A 355 -19.18 11.36 4.62
CA ARG A 355 -19.02 12.76 4.20
C ARG A 355 -17.99 12.89 3.08
N THR A 356 -16.84 12.25 3.22
CA THR A 356 -15.76 12.26 2.24
C THR A 356 -16.22 11.71 0.90
N PHE A 357 -16.81 10.52 0.88
CA PHE A 357 -17.30 9.89 -0.36
C PHE A 357 -18.50 10.63 -0.96
N ALA A 358 -19.38 11.22 -0.16
CA ALA A 358 -20.45 12.07 -0.69
C ALA A 358 -19.88 13.31 -1.40
N SER A 359 -18.84 13.92 -0.84
CA SER A 359 -18.15 15.04 -1.48
C SER A 359 -17.44 14.60 -2.76
N LEU A 360 -16.75 13.45 -2.76
CA LEU A 360 -16.07 12.92 -3.95
C LEU A 360 -17.07 12.53 -5.04
N ASN A 361 -18.18 11.88 -4.71
CA ASN A 361 -19.28 11.59 -5.65
C ASN A 361 -19.82 12.86 -6.31
N SER A 362 -19.95 13.97 -5.56
CA SER A 362 -20.42 15.24 -6.13
C SER A 362 -19.42 15.88 -7.10
N GLN A 363 -18.12 15.60 -6.92
CA GLN A 363 -17.02 16.14 -7.73
C GLN A 363 -16.72 15.26 -8.95
N ASP A 364 -16.74 13.94 -8.76
CA ASP A 364 -16.41 12.93 -9.75
C ASP A 364 -17.32 11.69 -9.62
N PRO A 365 -18.55 11.74 -10.15
CA PRO A 365 -19.47 10.62 -10.11
C PRO A 365 -19.08 9.46 -11.03
N ALA A 366 -18.06 9.60 -11.88
CA ALA A 366 -17.59 8.50 -12.72
C ALA A 366 -16.76 7.52 -11.89
N ASP A 367 -15.81 8.03 -11.11
CA ASP A 367 -14.95 7.24 -10.24
C ASP A 367 -15.62 6.92 -8.89
N PHE A 368 -16.51 7.81 -8.42
CA PHE A 368 -17.28 7.63 -7.19
C PHE A 368 -18.78 7.58 -7.50
N PRO A 369 -19.33 6.49 -8.07
CA PRO A 369 -20.72 6.44 -8.55
C PRO A 369 -21.81 6.52 -7.46
N ARG A 370 -21.46 6.37 -6.18
CA ARG A 370 -22.38 6.43 -5.04
C ARG A 370 -21.82 7.39 -3.97
N PRO A 371 -22.67 8.17 -3.29
CA PRO A 371 -22.24 8.98 -2.14
C PRO A 371 -21.62 8.17 -1.00
N PHE A 372 -21.99 6.89 -0.90
CA PHE A 372 -21.31 5.93 -0.03
C PHE A 372 -21.35 4.54 -0.69
N PRO A 373 -20.19 3.88 -0.88
CA PRO A 373 -20.10 2.65 -1.67
C PRO A 373 -20.71 1.43 -0.96
N LEU A 374 -20.57 1.35 0.38
CA LEU A 374 -21.04 0.21 1.15
C LEU A 374 -22.54 0.29 1.41
N VAL A 375 -23.30 -0.47 0.63
CA VAL A 375 -24.76 -0.57 0.72
C VAL A 375 -25.15 -1.99 1.16
N PRO A 376 -25.44 -2.22 2.45
CA PRO A 376 -25.90 -3.52 2.92
C PRO A 376 -27.21 -3.91 2.24
N THR A 377 -27.35 -5.21 1.96
CA THR A 377 -28.66 -5.77 1.62
C THR A 377 -29.59 -5.70 2.84
N ALA A 378 -30.90 -5.77 2.63
CA ALA A 378 -31.88 -5.73 3.71
C ALA A 378 -33.01 -6.72 3.46
N GLY A 379 -33.52 -7.32 4.54
CA GLY A 379 -34.63 -8.27 4.49
C GLY A 379 -35.19 -8.50 5.88
N ALA A 380 -36.34 -9.17 5.98
CA ALA A 380 -36.85 -9.59 7.29
C ALA A 380 -35.82 -10.51 7.97
N GLY A 381 -35.59 -10.33 9.27
CA GLY A 381 -34.63 -11.15 10.02
C GLY A 381 -34.90 -12.66 9.92
N SER A 382 -36.18 -13.05 9.93
CA SER A 382 -36.62 -14.44 9.74
C SER A 382 -36.42 -14.99 8.32
N SER A 383 -36.03 -14.15 7.37
CA SER A 383 -35.89 -14.49 5.95
C SER A 383 -34.48 -14.23 5.42
N VAL A 384 -33.51 -13.99 6.31
CA VAL A 384 -32.11 -13.85 5.93
C VAL A 384 -31.62 -15.19 5.37
N ASN A 385 -31.31 -15.21 4.08
CA ASN A 385 -30.71 -16.33 3.40
C ASN A 385 -29.67 -15.80 2.41
N LEU A 386 -28.40 -15.90 2.79
CA LEU A 386 -27.27 -15.39 2.01
C LEU A 386 -26.34 -16.56 1.68
N ALA A 387 -25.87 -16.60 0.43
CA ALA A 387 -24.89 -17.57 -0.03
C ALA A 387 -23.82 -16.85 -0.85
N GLY A 388 -22.59 -17.37 -0.80
CA GLY A 388 -21.48 -16.82 -1.55
C GLY A 388 -20.13 -17.21 -0.95
N THR A 389 -19.08 -16.65 -1.52
CA THR A 389 -17.70 -16.80 -1.05
C THR A 389 -17.31 -15.59 -0.21
N LEU A 390 -16.71 -15.83 0.96
CA LEU A 390 -16.08 -14.81 1.77
C LEU A 390 -14.57 -14.99 1.70
N GLN A 391 -13.87 -13.95 1.26
CA GLN A 391 -12.41 -13.91 1.28
C GLN A 391 -11.85 -13.75 2.72
N ALA A 392 -10.58 -14.07 2.89
CA ALA A 392 -9.92 -14.02 4.20
C ALA A 392 -9.92 -12.60 4.79
N GLY A 393 -10.41 -12.45 6.03
CA GLY A 393 -10.55 -11.17 6.71
C GLY A 393 -11.57 -10.21 6.10
N SER A 394 -12.39 -10.69 5.16
CA SER A 394 -13.42 -9.92 4.47
C SER A 394 -14.77 -9.99 5.19
N GLY A 395 -15.80 -9.29 4.69
CA GLY A 395 -17.12 -9.29 5.33
C GLY A 395 -18.29 -8.98 4.39
N VAL A 396 -19.45 -9.56 4.68
CA VAL A 396 -20.73 -9.24 4.04
C VAL A 396 -21.63 -8.51 5.04
N TYR A 397 -22.30 -7.46 4.56
CA TYR A 397 -23.14 -6.60 5.37
C TYR A 397 -24.60 -6.81 5.01
N HIS A 398 -25.41 -7.14 6.01
CA HIS A 398 -26.84 -7.33 5.86
C HIS A 398 -27.61 -6.66 7.01
N ARG A 399 -28.70 -5.98 6.66
CA ARG A 399 -29.65 -5.40 7.62
C ARG A 399 -30.81 -6.36 7.80
N ALA A 400 -30.75 -7.15 8.86
CA ALA A 400 -31.88 -7.93 9.34
C ALA A 400 -32.92 -7.00 9.98
N LEU A 401 -34.03 -6.79 9.28
CA LEU A 401 -35.12 -5.94 9.73
C LEU A 401 -36.02 -6.74 10.68
N GLN A 402 -36.17 -6.24 11.90
CA GLN A 402 -37.02 -6.84 12.92
C GLN A 402 -37.89 -5.73 13.53
N GLY A 403 -39.21 -5.91 13.45
CA GLY A 403 -40.17 -4.97 14.05
C GLY A 403 -40.13 -5.00 15.59
N PRO A 404 -40.68 -3.98 16.26
CA PRO A 404 -40.88 -4.01 17.70
C PRO A 404 -41.60 -5.27 18.14
N SER A 405 -41.09 -5.96 19.16
CA SER A 405 -41.63 -7.22 19.68
C SER A 405 -41.69 -8.38 18.65
N GLY A 406 -40.97 -8.28 17.53
CA GLY A 406 -40.88 -9.38 16.56
C GLY A 406 -40.20 -10.63 17.18
N PRO A 407 -40.56 -11.85 16.73
CA PRO A 407 -39.97 -13.07 17.26
C PRO A 407 -38.47 -13.12 17.01
N ALA A 408 -37.74 -13.78 17.92
CA ALA A 408 -36.32 -14.07 17.72
C ALA A 408 -36.14 -15.04 16.54
N PHE A 409 -35.00 -14.93 15.85
CA PHE A 409 -34.58 -15.85 14.82
C PHE A 409 -33.14 -16.29 15.07
N THR A 410 -32.77 -17.46 14.55
CA THR A 410 -31.42 -18.00 14.63
C THR A 410 -30.78 -17.94 13.24
N LEU A 411 -29.54 -17.48 13.17
CA LEU A 411 -28.73 -17.53 11.96
C LEU A 411 -27.85 -18.78 12.00
N PHE A 412 -27.84 -19.53 10.91
CA PHE A 412 -27.00 -20.72 10.73
C PHE A 412 -25.95 -20.46 9.66
N TYR A 413 -24.75 -20.97 9.89
CA TYR A 413 -23.66 -20.97 8.92
C TYR A 413 -23.43 -22.39 8.43
N SER A 414 -23.35 -22.56 7.12
CA SER A 414 -23.18 -23.85 6.47
C SER A 414 -22.45 -23.68 5.14
N GLN A 415 -21.75 -24.71 4.70
CA GLN A 415 -21.04 -24.73 3.41
C GLN A 415 -22.00 -24.73 2.21
N ASP A 416 -23.10 -25.48 2.29
CA ASP A 416 -24.03 -25.74 1.18
C ASP A 416 -25.52 -25.64 1.60
N GLY A 417 -25.79 -25.04 2.76
CA GLY A 417 -27.13 -24.98 3.36
C GLY A 417 -27.43 -26.13 4.34
N THR A 418 -26.61 -27.17 4.36
CA THR A 418 -26.85 -28.38 5.16
C THR A 418 -25.63 -28.86 5.93
N THR A 419 -24.43 -28.64 5.38
CA THR A 419 -23.15 -29.10 5.93
C THR A 419 -22.52 -28.02 6.81
N ALA A 420 -22.04 -28.38 8.00
CA ALA A 420 -21.32 -27.46 8.87
C ALA A 420 -20.04 -26.95 8.20
N LEU A 421 -19.63 -25.71 8.52
CA LEU A 421 -18.35 -25.18 8.02
C LEU A 421 -17.17 -26.02 8.55
N PRO A 422 -16.10 -26.22 7.76
CA PRO A 422 -14.86 -26.82 8.23
C PRO A 422 -14.33 -26.09 9.48
N SER A 423 -13.73 -26.82 10.42
CA SER A 423 -13.18 -26.22 11.65
C SER A 423 -12.06 -25.20 11.41
N LEU A 424 -11.41 -25.27 10.24
CA LEU A 424 -10.42 -24.30 9.78
C LEU A 424 -11.03 -22.97 9.31
N ILE A 425 -12.34 -22.94 9.04
CA ILE A 425 -13.09 -21.74 8.65
C ILE A 425 -13.89 -21.27 9.86
N VAL A 426 -13.37 -20.27 10.57
CA VAL A 426 -14.07 -19.66 11.69
C VAL A 426 -14.99 -18.55 11.15
N GLY A 427 -16.19 -18.94 10.72
CA GLY A 427 -17.25 -17.98 10.38
C GLY A 427 -17.58 -17.09 11.58
N ARG A 428 -17.66 -15.77 11.36
CA ARG A 428 -17.94 -14.79 12.42
C ARG A 428 -19.21 -14.02 12.13
N LEU A 429 -19.99 -13.79 13.19
CA LEU A 429 -21.17 -12.94 13.16
C LEU A 429 -20.95 -11.72 14.06
N GLY A 430 -20.70 -10.56 13.46
CA GLY A 430 -20.76 -9.28 14.16
C GLY A 430 -22.19 -8.73 14.10
N VAL A 431 -22.81 -8.46 15.24
CA VAL A 431 -24.16 -7.86 15.29
C VAL A 431 -24.08 -6.50 15.99
N ILE A 432 -24.59 -5.48 15.31
CA ILE A 432 -24.90 -4.20 15.91
C ILE A 432 -26.38 -3.91 15.77
N ARG A 433 -27.02 -3.49 16.87
CA ARG A 433 -28.43 -3.09 16.85
C ARG A 433 -28.53 -1.60 16.51
N LEU A 434 -29.18 -1.32 15.40
CA LEU A 434 -29.55 0.03 14.98
C LEU A 434 -30.99 0.25 15.43
N ARG A 435 -31.27 1.36 16.11
CA ARG A 435 -32.61 1.69 16.59
C ARG A 435 -33.22 2.77 15.73
#